data_AF-A0A397VPJ8-F1
#
_entry.id   AF-A0A397VPJ8-F1
#
_cell.length_a   1.000
_cell.length_b   1.000
_cell.length_c   1.000
_cell.angle_alpha   90.00
_cell.angle_beta   90.00
_cell.angle_gamma   90.00
#
_symmetry.space_group_name_H-M   'P 1'
#
loop_
_entity.id
_entity.type
_entity.pdbx_description
1 polymer ?
#
loop_
_entity_poly.entity_id
_entity_poly.type
_entity_poly.pdbx_seq_one_letter_code
_entity_poly.pdbx_strand_id
1 'polypeptide(L)'
;ILDNEYYSTPTIKDLKEMSPEQLKEVSGFQVGRKGYGAIEYPDPVDLSDVKPIEDILGKIIKFESQHCTVYGTEYNKPPPGQGLNKPAIISLTNCWALDKSNRQPVTDPEDPRYQQRIDRLKRVEGTKFITFIPSTGTWVFQVEH
;
A
#
# COMPACT_ATOMS: atom_id res chain seq x y z
N ILE A 1 -10.69 12.27 13.08
CA ILE A 1 -9.73 11.58 13.96
C ILE A 1 -9.56 10.17 13.41
N LEU A 2 -8.56 9.97 12.55
CA LEU A 2 -8.15 8.67 11.97
C LEU A 2 -6.99 8.04 12.78
N ASP A 3 -6.68 8.62 13.95
CA ASP A 3 -5.34 8.62 14.57
C ASP A 3 -4.79 7.27 15.06
N ASN A 4 -5.55 6.18 14.99
CA ASN A 4 -5.08 4.88 15.51
C ASN A 4 -5.02 3.76 14.46
N GLU A 5 -5.52 3.97 13.25
CA GLU A 5 -5.52 2.95 12.19
C GLU A 5 -4.30 3.04 11.29
N TYR A 6 -3.87 4.26 10.94
CA TYR A 6 -2.69 4.49 10.11
C TYR A 6 -1.40 4.55 10.94
N TYR A 7 -0.29 4.14 10.34
CA TYR A 7 1.05 4.25 10.89
C TYR A 7 2.08 4.45 9.78
N SER A 8 3.26 4.94 10.14
CA SER A 8 4.42 5.01 9.26
C SER A 8 5.70 4.60 9.97
N THR A 9 6.72 4.23 9.20
CA THR A 9 8.10 4.07 9.64
C THR A 9 9.01 4.79 8.64
N PRO A 10 9.83 5.78 9.05
CA PRO A 10 9.83 6.46 10.36
C PRO A 10 8.45 7.04 10.74
N THR A 11 8.23 7.32 12.03
CA THR A 11 6.93 7.83 12.47
C THR A 11 6.71 9.26 11.96
N ILE A 12 5.45 9.70 11.86
CA ILE A 12 5.14 11.10 11.52
C ILE A 12 5.83 12.09 12.46
N LYS A 13 6.02 11.73 13.74
CA LYS A 13 6.76 12.56 14.68
C LYS A 13 8.22 12.68 14.26
N ASP A 14 8.88 11.56 13.97
CA ASP A 14 10.29 11.56 13.57
C ASP A 14 10.49 12.32 12.26
N LEU A 15 9.58 12.14 11.29
CA LEU A 15 9.62 12.87 10.01
C LEU A 15 9.49 14.39 10.19
N LYS A 16 8.69 14.87 11.14
CA LYS A 16 8.60 16.31 11.45
C LYS A 16 9.88 16.88 12.05
N GLU A 17 10.68 16.04 12.71
CA GLU A 17 11.94 16.44 13.33
C GLU A 17 13.11 16.38 12.34
N MET A 18 12.91 15.79 11.15
CA MET A 18 13.91 15.77 10.09
C MET A 18 14.08 17.15 9.43
N SER A 19 15.34 17.47 9.12
CA SER A 19 15.68 18.62 8.27
C SER A 19 15.17 18.43 6.83
N PRO A 20 15.02 19.52 6.05
CA PRO A 20 14.66 19.43 4.64
C PRO A 20 15.58 18.52 3.83
N GLU A 21 16.87 18.49 4.14
CA GLU A 21 17.85 17.62 3.48
C GLU A 21 17.63 16.14 3.83
N GLN A 22 17.32 15.83 5.10
CA GLN A 22 16.99 14.46 5.51
C GLN A 22 15.69 13.96 4.88
N LEU A 23 14.70 14.85 4.69
CA LEU A 23 13.43 14.52 4.06
C LEU A 23 13.58 14.16 2.57
N LYS A 24 14.67 14.52 1.90
CA LYS A 24 14.89 14.19 0.48
C LYS A 24 15.25 12.74 0.23
N GLU A 25 15.77 12.04 1.23
CA GLU A 25 16.31 10.68 1.09
C GLU A 25 15.88 9.77 2.26
N VAL A 26 14.59 9.77 2.58
CA VAL A 26 14.05 8.94 3.67
C VAL A 26 14.09 7.46 3.25
N SER A 27 14.97 6.70 3.89
CA SER A 27 15.20 5.28 3.62
C SER A 27 14.28 4.38 4.45
N GLY A 28 13.93 3.20 3.91
CA GLY A 28 13.09 2.23 4.60
C GLY A 28 11.68 2.75 4.91
N PHE A 29 11.18 3.64 4.05
CA PHE A 29 9.90 4.31 4.29
C PHE A 29 8.73 3.35 4.09
N GLN A 30 7.87 3.26 5.09
CA GLN A 30 6.68 2.40 5.09
C GLN A 30 5.48 3.18 5.61
N VAL A 31 4.31 2.93 5.02
CA VAL A 31 3.01 3.40 5.51
C VAL A 31 2.03 2.24 5.51
N GLY A 32 1.22 2.13 6.56
CA GLY A 32 0.18 1.11 6.62
C GLY A 32 -1.08 1.56 7.31
N ARG A 33 -2.15 0.81 7.08
CA ARG A 33 -3.44 0.94 7.78
C ARG A 33 -3.85 -0.42 8.32
N LYS A 34 -4.00 -0.52 9.63
CA LYS A 34 -4.38 -1.75 10.34
C LYS A 34 -5.65 -2.36 9.74
N GLY A 35 -5.57 -3.62 9.35
CA GLY A 35 -6.71 -4.36 8.76
C GLY A 35 -6.92 -4.15 7.25
N TYR A 36 -6.13 -3.30 6.59
CA TYR A 36 -6.25 -3.01 5.15
C TYR A 36 -4.99 -3.37 4.37
N GLY A 37 -3.82 -2.97 4.85
CA GLY A 37 -2.57 -3.18 4.10
C GLY A 37 -1.42 -2.27 4.51
N ALA A 38 -0.33 -2.38 3.76
CA ALA A 38 0.85 -1.54 3.87
C ALA A 38 1.53 -1.34 2.50
N ILE A 39 2.29 -0.26 2.38
CA ILE A 39 3.17 0.06 1.27
C ILE A 39 4.56 0.30 1.83
N GLU A 40 5.55 -0.32 1.19
CA GLU A 40 6.97 -0.27 1.57
C GLU A 40 7.76 0.21 0.36
N TYR A 41 8.63 1.20 0.57
CA TYR A 41 9.54 1.73 -0.44
C TYR A 41 10.94 1.17 -0.18
N PRO A 42 11.44 0.24 -1.02
CA PRO A 42 12.78 -0.33 -0.86
C PRO A 42 13.88 0.72 -1.05
N ASP A 43 13.65 1.66 -1.97
CA ASP A 43 14.57 2.76 -2.26
C ASP A 43 14.17 4.02 -1.47
N PRO A 44 15.13 4.93 -1.17
CA PRO A 44 14.83 6.19 -0.48
C PRO A 44 13.79 7.04 -1.23
N VAL A 45 12.93 7.74 -0.48
CA VAL A 45 11.89 8.63 -1.03
C VAL A 45 12.15 10.09 -0.65
N ASP A 46 11.68 11.01 -1.50
CA ASP A 46 11.69 12.44 -1.22
C ASP A 46 10.33 12.88 -0.65
N LEU A 47 10.33 13.32 0.60
CA LEU A 47 9.16 13.83 1.31
C LEU A 47 9.24 15.34 1.55
N SER A 48 10.27 16.02 1.04
CA SER A 48 10.55 17.43 1.35
C SER A 48 9.48 18.40 0.82
N ASP A 49 8.75 18.00 -0.23
CA ASP A 49 7.64 18.75 -0.80
C ASP A 49 6.27 18.41 -0.17
N VAL A 50 6.20 17.43 0.74
CA VAL A 50 4.95 17.04 1.38
C VAL A 50 4.64 17.98 2.55
N LYS A 51 3.62 18.83 2.38
CA LYS A 51 3.21 19.82 3.39
C LYS A 51 1.69 19.88 3.51
N PRO A 52 1.10 19.57 4.68
CA PRO A 52 1.73 19.07 5.91
C PRO A 52 2.15 17.59 5.80
N ILE A 53 3.19 17.16 6.54
CA ILE A 53 3.74 15.80 6.45
C ILE A 53 2.73 14.71 6.87
N GLU A 54 1.75 15.08 7.70
CA GLU A 54 0.65 14.23 8.14
C GLU A 54 -0.27 13.82 6.98
N ASP A 55 -0.30 14.58 5.89
CA ASP A 55 -1.11 14.25 4.72
C ASP A 55 -0.67 12.96 4.04
N ILE A 56 0.54 12.46 4.34
CA ILE A 56 0.94 11.10 3.99
C ILE A 56 -0.11 10.08 4.43
N LEU A 57 -0.65 10.21 5.65
CA LEU A 57 -1.53 9.22 6.24
C LEU A 57 -3.00 9.46 5.84
N GLY A 58 -3.51 8.60 4.96
CA GLY A 58 -4.92 8.56 4.61
C GLY A 58 -5.37 9.65 3.63
N LYS A 59 -4.45 10.51 3.16
CA LYS A 59 -4.71 11.42 2.04
C LYS A 59 -3.81 11.11 0.84
N ILE A 60 -2.49 11.34 0.94
CA ILE A 60 -1.55 11.03 -0.13
C ILE A 60 -1.42 9.51 -0.30
N ILE A 61 -1.22 8.76 0.78
CA ILE A 61 -1.28 7.30 0.79
C ILE A 61 -2.57 6.88 1.48
N LYS A 62 -3.51 6.40 0.69
CA LYS A 62 -4.84 6.02 1.15
C LYS A 62 -5.07 4.53 0.94
N PHE A 63 -5.43 3.85 2.03
CA PHE A 63 -5.89 2.46 1.99
C PHE A 63 -7.40 2.39 2.12
N GLU A 64 -8.03 1.68 1.19
CA GLU A 64 -9.44 1.28 1.19
C GLU A 64 -9.52 -0.24 1.07
N SER A 65 -10.73 -0.81 1.16
CA SER A 65 -10.90 -2.27 1.10
C SER A 65 -10.30 -2.83 -0.19
N GLN A 66 -9.21 -3.60 -0.06
CA GLN A 66 -8.44 -4.18 -1.17
C GLN A 66 -7.88 -3.15 -2.17
N HIS A 67 -7.65 -1.91 -1.76
CA HIS A 67 -7.08 -0.86 -2.61
C HIS A 67 -6.06 -0.02 -1.84
N CYS A 68 -4.97 0.34 -2.52
CA CYS A 68 -4.02 1.36 -2.08
C CYS A 68 -3.90 2.40 -3.19
N THR A 69 -4.09 3.67 -2.85
CA THR A 69 -3.94 4.81 -3.76
C THR A 69 -2.81 5.68 -3.24
N VAL A 70 -1.86 6.00 -4.12
CA VAL A 70 -0.78 6.97 -3.86
C VAL A 70 -0.98 8.15 -4.81
N TYR A 71 -1.10 9.35 -4.24
CA TYR A 71 -1.55 10.56 -4.93
C TYR A 71 -2.93 10.38 -5.57
N GLY A 72 -3.99 10.56 -4.77
CA GLY A 72 -5.35 10.64 -5.26
C GLY A 72 -5.56 11.78 -6.28
N THR A 73 -6.74 11.85 -6.89
CA THR A 73 -7.10 12.86 -7.89
C THR A 73 -6.96 14.31 -7.44
N GLU A 74 -6.97 14.52 -6.12
CA GLU A 74 -6.80 15.80 -5.45
C GLU A 74 -5.34 16.25 -5.35
N TYR A 75 -4.39 15.40 -5.75
CA TYR A 75 -2.96 15.68 -5.73
C TYR A 75 -2.38 15.75 -7.15
N ASN A 76 -1.45 16.68 -7.35
CA ASN A 76 -0.60 16.68 -8.54
C ASN A 76 0.45 15.57 -8.38
N LYS A 77 0.17 14.39 -8.96
CA LYS A 77 1.10 13.25 -8.94
C LYS A 77 2.46 13.67 -9.56
N PRO A 78 3.58 13.56 -8.82
CA PRO A 78 4.91 13.86 -9.36
C PRO A 78 5.26 12.96 -10.55
N PRO A 79 6.27 13.30 -11.37
CA PRO A 79 6.80 12.40 -12.39
C PRO A 79 7.30 11.06 -11.81
N PRO A 80 7.31 9.97 -12.60
CA PRO A 80 7.89 8.69 -12.16
C PRO A 80 9.32 8.85 -11.63
N GLY A 81 9.63 8.21 -10.50
CA GLY A 81 10.91 8.30 -9.80
C GLY A 81 11.00 9.43 -8.76
N GLN A 82 10.02 10.34 -8.69
CA GLN A 82 10.02 11.47 -7.77
C GLN A 82 9.00 11.32 -6.64
N GLY A 83 9.30 11.90 -5.49
CA GLY A 83 8.44 11.83 -4.32
C GLY A 83 8.15 10.38 -3.91
N LEU A 84 6.86 10.07 -3.80
CA LEU A 84 6.32 8.73 -3.58
C LEU A 84 5.91 8.02 -4.88
N ASN A 85 6.07 8.65 -6.05
CA ASN A 85 5.77 8.04 -7.35
C ASN A 85 6.95 7.15 -7.79
N LYS A 86 7.26 6.16 -6.96
CA LYS A 86 8.46 5.30 -7.06
C LYS A 86 8.08 3.83 -6.95
N PRO A 87 9.00 2.92 -7.32
CA PRO A 87 8.76 1.49 -7.11
C PRO A 87 8.48 1.19 -5.64
N ALA A 88 7.45 0.38 -5.40
CA ALA A 88 7.03 0.02 -4.05
C ALA A 88 6.50 -1.40 -3.99
N ILE A 89 6.55 -2.00 -2.79
CA ILE A 89 5.92 -3.28 -2.47
C ILE A 89 4.67 -2.98 -1.67
N ILE A 90 3.53 -3.47 -2.15
CA ILE A 90 2.22 -3.26 -1.53
C ILE A 90 1.69 -4.60 -1.04
N SER A 91 1.16 -4.61 0.17
CA SER A 91 0.39 -5.70 0.75
C SER A 91 -1.04 -5.24 1.03
N LEU A 92 -2.03 -5.99 0.56
CA LEU A 92 -3.45 -5.73 0.79
C LEU A 92 -4.11 -6.96 1.41
N THR A 93 -4.77 -6.78 2.56
CA THR A 93 -5.43 -7.86 3.29
C THR A 93 -6.84 -8.11 2.76
N ASN A 94 -7.44 -9.22 3.19
CA ASN A 94 -8.83 -9.57 2.87
C ASN A 94 -9.12 -9.74 1.37
N CYS A 95 -8.12 -10.10 0.57
CA CYS A 95 -8.22 -10.26 -0.88
C CYS A 95 -8.70 -11.65 -1.33
N TRP A 96 -9.45 -12.41 -0.53
CA TRP A 96 -10.02 -13.70 -0.97
C TRP A 96 -11.12 -13.55 -2.04
N ALA A 97 -11.46 -14.67 -2.70
CA ALA A 97 -12.79 -14.83 -3.25
C ALA A 97 -13.78 -15.02 -2.08
N LEU A 98 -15.00 -14.50 -2.24
CA LEU A 98 -16.06 -14.70 -1.25
C LEU A 98 -17.13 -15.63 -1.82
N ASP A 99 -17.54 -16.59 -1.02
CA ASP A 99 -18.69 -17.43 -1.36
C ASP A 99 -19.95 -16.55 -1.43
N LYS A 100 -20.75 -16.75 -2.49
CA LYS A 100 -21.93 -15.91 -2.77
C LYS A 100 -23.06 -16.13 -1.77
N SER A 101 -23.15 -17.31 -1.14
CA SER A 101 -24.25 -17.69 -0.27
C SER A 101 -24.08 -17.16 1.15
N ASN A 102 -22.86 -17.21 1.69
CA ASN A 102 -22.58 -16.90 3.10
C ASN A 102 -21.54 -15.79 3.29
N ARG A 103 -20.99 -15.25 2.20
CA ARG A 103 -20.00 -14.16 2.18
C ARG A 103 -18.68 -14.52 2.88
N GLN A 104 -18.43 -15.80 3.14
CA GLN A 104 -17.20 -16.26 3.78
C GLN A 104 -16.04 -16.37 2.77
N PRO A 105 -14.79 -16.17 3.22
CA PRO A 105 -13.62 -16.40 2.39
C PRO A 105 -13.54 -17.84 1.85
N VAL A 106 -13.27 -17.97 0.55
CA VAL A 106 -12.86 -19.25 -0.05
C VAL A 106 -11.36 -19.39 0.16
N THR A 107 -10.96 -20.31 1.04
CA THR A 107 -9.57 -20.50 1.47
C THR A 107 -8.95 -21.83 1.03
N ASP A 108 -9.77 -22.78 0.57
CA ASP A 108 -9.31 -24.08 0.06
C ASP A 108 -8.57 -23.91 -1.28
N PRO A 109 -7.27 -24.25 -1.38
CA PRO A 109 -6.52 -24.16 -2.62
C PRO A 109 -7.05 -25.06 -3.74
N GLU A 110 -7.76 -26.14 -3.43
CA GLU A 110 -8.33 -27.05 -4.42
C GLU A 110 -9.66 -26.52 -4.99
N ASP A 111 -10.26 -25.50 -4.36
CA ASP A 111 -11.47 -24.87 -4.87
C ASP A 111 -11.18 -24.05 -6.14
N PRO A 112 -11.87 -24.29 -7.27
CA PRO A 112 -11.64 -23.54 -8.51
C PRO A 112 -11.78 -22.02 -8.36
N ARG A 113 -12.61 -21.55 -7.42
CA ARG A 113 -12.81 -20.12 -7.14
C ARG A 113 -11.59 -19.49 -6.47
N TYR A 114 -10.86 -20.27 -5.66
CA TYR A 114 -9.58 -19.86 -5.11
C TYR A 114 -8.58 -19.63 -6.24
N GLN A 115 -8.40 -20.63 -7.13
CA GLN A 115 -7.46 -20.53 -8.25
C GLN A 115 -7.79 -19.37 -9.20
N GLN A 116 -9.07 -19.19 -9.54
CA GLN A 116 -9.53 -18.06 -10.35
C GLN A 116 -9.21 -16.70 -9.70
N ARG A 117 -9.28 -16.58 -8.37
CA ARG A 117 -8.91 -15.35 -7.68
C ARG A 117 -7.42 -15.09 -7.77
N ILE A 118 -6.58 -16.10 -7.55
CA ILE A 118 -5.13 -15.97 -7.68
C ILE A 118 -4.74 -15.57 -9.09
N ASP A 119 -5.32 -16.20 -10.10
CA ASP A 119 -5.11 -15.85 -11.51
C ASP A 119 -5.51 -14.41 -11.82
N ARG A 120 -6.63 -13.94 -11.26
CA ARG A 120 -7.04 -12.53 -11.40
C ARG A 120 -6.03 -11.59 -10.77
N LEU A 121 -5.53 -11.91 -9.57
CA LEU A 121 -4.52 -11.10 -8.88
C LEU A 121 -3.20 -11.03 -9.66
N LYS A 122 -2.80 -12.13 -10.30
CA LYS A 122 -1.60 -12.18 -11.16
C LYS A 122 -1.71 -11.34 -12.44
N ARG A 123 -2.93 -11.03 -12.89
CA ARG A 123 -3.22 -10.29 -14.13
C ARG A 123 -3.58 -8.82 -13.90
N VAL A 124 -3.54 -8.31 -12.67
CA VAL A 124 -3.84 -6.90 -12.41
C VAL A 124 -2.78 -6.04 -13.09
N GLU A 125 -3.20 -5.18 -14.01
CA GLU A 125 -2.32 -4.29 -14.77
C GLU A 125 -1.55 -3.34 -13.85
N GLY A 126 -0.32 -3.00 -14.26
CA GLY A 126 0.57 -2.14 -13.47
C GLY A 126 1.11 -2.80 -12.19
N THR A 127 0.83 -4.08 -11.96
CA THR A 127 1.33 -4.82 -10.79
C THR A 127 2.15 -6.03 -11.21
N LYS A 128 3.18 -6.34 -10.42
CA LYS A 128 3.93 -7.60 -10.49
C LYS A 128 3.62 -8.42 -9.25
N PHE A 129 2.88 -9.50 -9.43
CA PHE A 129 2.52 -10.40 -8.34
C PHE A 129 3.77 -10.98 -7.66
N ILE A 130 3.81 -10.91 -6.32
CA ILE A 130 4.85 -11.54 -5.49
C ILE A 130 4.29 -12.79 -4.84
N THR A 131 3.26 -12.65 -4.01
CA THR A 131 2.68 -13.78 -3.28
C THR A 131 1.24 -13.51 -2.85
N PHE A 132 0.55 -14.57 -2.44
CA PHE A 132 -0.73 -14.51 -1.75
C PHE A 132 -0.67 -15.37 -0.49
N ILE A 133 -0.98 -14.78 0.66
CA ILE A 133 -0.95 -15.45 1.98
C ILE A 133 -2.37 -15.90 2.32
N PRO A 134 -2.70 -17.21 2.25
CA PRO A 134 -4.09 -17.67 2.34
C PRO A 134 -4.74 -17.47 3.71
N SER A 135 -3.94 -17.52 4.79
CA SER A 135 -4.44 -17.38 6.17
C SER A 135 -4.98 -15.98 6.48
N THR A 136 -4.45 -14.95 5.83
CA THR A 136 -4.84 -13.53 6.01
C THR A 136 -5.45 -12.91 4.77
N GLY A 137 -5.45 -13.65 3.66
CA GLY A 137 -5.93 -13.16 2.36
C GLY A 137 -5.05 -12.03 1.85
N THR A 138 -3.78 -12.01 2.25
CA THR A 138 -2.88 -10.90 1.91
C THR A 138 -2.34 -11.11 0.51
N TRP A 139 -2.69 -10.21 -0.40
CA TRP A 139 -2.05 -10.12 -1.70
C TRP A 139 -0.85 -9.16 -1.61
N VAL A 140 0.33 -9.66 -1.99
CA VAL A 140 1.56 -8.88 -2.06
C VAL A 140 2.00 -8.73 -3.51
N PHE A 141 2.27 -7.51 -3.93
CA PHE A 141 2.70 -7.19 -5.29
C PHE A 141 3.63 -5.98 -5.31
N GLN A 142 4.41 -5.87 -6.37
CA GLN A 142 5.25 -4.71 -6.66
C GLN A 142 4.58 -3.82 -7.70
N VAL A 143 4.79 -2.51 -7.59
CA VAL A 143 4.46 -1.51 -8.62
C VAL A 143 5.74 -0.79 -9.04
N GLU A 144 5.77 -0.28 -10.27
CA GLU A 144 6.91 0.52 -10.76
C GLU A 144 6.82 1.99 -10.33
N HIS A 145 5.60 2.56 -10.21
CA HIS A 145 5.32 3.93 -9.78
C HIS A 145 3.80 4.21 -9.59
#